data_AF-A0A8T4KEX3-F1
#
_entry.id   AF-A0A8T4KEX3-F1
#
_cell.length_a   1.000
_cell.length_b   1.000
_cell.length_c   1.000
_cell.angle_alpha   90.00
_cell.angle_beta   90.00
_cell.angle_gamma   90.00
#
_symmetry.space_group_name_H-M   'P 1'
#
loop_
_entity.id
_entity.type
_entity.pdbx_description
1 polymer ?
#
loop_
_entity_poly.entity_id
_entity_poly.type
_entity_poly.pdbx_seq_one_letter_code
_entity_poly.pdbx_strand_id
1 'polypeptide(L)'
;MRKTAISKNSLAQSSLKDSIYICNQIRDKPTTKAKSLLNDLIEEKRSLSGRYYKTACREILSVLENAEANAESMGLSADKLFIKNAVAHKTFTFMLPKSRWSHRGKRSKLCKLEMIVEER
;
A
#
# COMPACT_ATOMS: atom_id res chain seq x y z
N MET A 1 -18.89 -1.15 18.94
CA MET A 1 -17.60 -1.08 18.20
C MET A 1 -17.86 -1.49 16.76
N ARG A 2 -17.34 -0.76 15.77
CA ARG A 2 -17.37 -1.24 14.37
C ARG A 2 -16.40 -2.42 14.24
N LYS A 3 -16.79 -3.44 13.49
CA LYS A 3 -15.90 -4.56 13.15
C LYS A 3 -14.88 -4.07 12.13
N THR A 4 -13.61 -4.40 12.34
CA THR A 4 -12.51 -3.96 11.49
C THR A 4 -11.59 -5.13 11.19
N ALA A 5 -11.08 -5.20 9.96
CA ALA A 5 -9.98 -6.10 9.61
C ALA A 5 -8.69 -5.29 9.38
N ILE A 6 -7.57 -5.92 9.68
CA ILE A 6 -6.24 -5.31 9.60
C ILE A 6 -5.36 -6.15 8.69
N SER A 7 -4.55 -5.50 7.88
CA SER A 7 -3.45 -6.13 7.16
C SER A 7 -2.19 -5.30 7.29
N LYS A 8 -1.03 -5.96 7.31
CA LYS A 8 0.27 -5.32 7.44
C LYS A 8 1.29 -6.03 6.57
N ASN A 9 2.14 -5.25 5.91
CA ASN A 9 3.37 -5.76 5.31
C ASN A 9 4.54 -4.94 5.90
N SER A 10 5.39 -5.59 6.68
CA SER A 10 6.49 -4.91 7.37
C SER A 10 7.66 -4.53 6.46
N LEU A 11 7.78 -5.19 5.29
CA LEU A 11 8.96 -5.15 4.41
C LEU A 11 8.60 -5.01 2.93
N ALA A 12 7.63 -4.14 2.62
CA ALA A 12 7.27 -3.83 1.24
C ALA A 12 8.43 -3.15 0.50
N GLN A 13 8.74 -3.61 -0.71
CA GLN A 13 9.80 -3.06 -1.57
C GLN A 13 9.31 -1.81 -2.30
N SER A 14 8.92 -0.80 -1.54
CA SER A 14 8.39 0.47 -2.04
C SER A 14 9.10 1.65 -1.43
N SER A 15 9.02 2.80 -2.10
CA SER A 15 9.58 4.05 -1.57
C SER A 15 8.59 4.70 -0.62
N LEU A 16 9.08 5.21 0.51
CA LEU A 16 8.21 5.74 1.56
C LEU A 16 7.35 6.92 1.09
N LYS A 17 7.95 7.84 0.33
CA LYS A 17 7.24 9.02 -0.17
C LYS A 17 6.13 8.65 -1.14
N ASP A 18 6.43 7.74 -2.06
CA ASP A 18 5.47 7.28 -3.06
C ASP A 18 4.32 6.52 -2.36
N SER A 19 4.62 5.64 -1.41
CA SER A 19 3.61 4.90 -0.66
C SER A 19 2.75 5.81 0.22
N ILE A 20 3.31 6.80 0.91
CA ILE A 20 2.53 7.79 1.67
C ILE A 20 1.57 8.53 0.74
N TYR A 21 2.04 8.94 -0.43
CA TYR A 21 1.23 9.67 -1.40
C TYR A 21 0.05 8.81 -1.87
N ILE A 22 0.29 7.56 -2.28
CA ILE A 22 -0.78 6.64 -2.70
C ILE A 22 -1.73 6.31 -1.54
N CYS A 23 -1.22 6.05 -0.33
CA CYS A 23 -2.03 5.80 0.86
C CYS A 23 -3.01 6.97 1.14
N ASN A 24 -2.55 8.21 0.99
CA ASN A 24 -3.41 9.38 1.16
C ASN A 24 -4.49 9.48 0.06
N GLN A 25 -4.24 8.97 -1.16
CA GLN A 25 -5.23 8.96 -2.23
C GLN A 25 -6.29 7.87 -2.05
N ILE A 26 -5.99 6.76 -1.38
CA ILE A 26 -6.95 5.65 -1.18
C ILE A 26 -7.70 5.71 0.15
N ARG A 27 -7.22 6.50 1.11
CA ARG A 27 -7.87 6.66 2.42
C ARG A 27 -9.32 7.17 2.25
N ASP A 28 -10.21 6.68 3.10
CA ASP A 28 -11.64 7.03 3.15
C ASP A 28 -12.44 6.67 1.89
N LYS A 29 -11.91 5.78 1.04
CA LYS A 29 -12.61 5.24 -0.14
C LYS A 29 -13.10 3.81 0.11
N PRO A 30 -14.17 3.38 -0.59
CA PRO A 30 -14.55 1.97 -0.62
C PRO A 30 -13.45 1.15 -1.28
N THR A 31 -13.31 -0.11 -0.89
CA THR A 31 -12.22 -0.98 -1.36
C THR A 31 -12.26 -1.20 -2.87
N THR A 32 -13.47 -1.33 -3.44
CA THR A 32 -13.71 -1.45 -4.89
C THR A 32 -13.09 -0.30 -5.68
N LYS A 33 -13.33 0.94 -5.25
CA LYS A 33 -12.78 2.14 -5.89
C LYS A 33 -11.27 2.25 -5.71
N ALA A 34 -10.75 1.83 -4.56
CA ALA A 34 -9.31 1.79 -4.32
C ALA A 34 -8.61 0.79 -5.25
N LYS A 35 -9.15 -0.44 -5.39
CA LYS A 35 -8.63 -1.44 -6.33
C LYS A 35 -8.61 -0.95 -7.77
N SER A 36 -9.74 -0.38 -8.24
CA SER A 36 -9.82 0.18 -9.59
C SER A 36 -8.74 1.25 -9.83
N LEU A 37 -8.58 2.20 -8.90
CA LEU A 37 -7.55 3.24 -9.02
C LEU A 37 -6.12 2.67 -9.05
N LEU A 38 -5.83 1.66 -8.21
CA LEU A 38 -4.51 1.03 -8.18
C LEU A 38 -4.22 0.27 -9.48
N ASN A 39 -5.21 -0.43 -10.03
CA ASN A 39 -5.08 -1.15 -11.31
C ASN A 39 -4.89 -0.17 -12.49
N ASP A 40 -5.66 0.93 -12.54
CA ASP A 40 -5.51 1.96 -13.57
C ASP A 40 -4.09 2.57 -13.58
N LEU A 41 -3.48 2.71 -12.40
CA LEU A 41 -2.10 3.19 -12.25
C LEU A 41 -1.06 2.15 -12.70
N ILE A 42 -1.29 0.88 -12.40
CA ILE A 42 -0.40 -0.22 -12.82
C ILE A 42 -0.42 -0.38 -14.35
N GLU A 43 -1.60 -0.26 -14.95
CA GLU A 43 -1.86 -0.33 -16.40
C GLU A 43 -1.57 0.97 -17.15
N GLU A 44 -1.17 2.03 -16.44
CA GLU A 44 -0.86 3.36 -16.99
C GLU A 44 -2.04 4.08 -17.68
N LYS A 45 -3.27 3.62 -17.47
CA LYS A 45 -4.50 4.28 -17.95
C LYS A 45 -4.71 5.65 -17.30
N ARG A 46 -4.28 5.79 -16.05
CA ARG A 46 -4.40 7.02 -15.26
C ARG A 46 -3.07 7.34 -14.61
N SER A 47 -2.65 8.61 -14.64
CA SER A 47 -1.48 9.09 -13.91
C SER A 47 -1.89 9.93 -12.70
N LEU A 48 -1.05 9.94 -11.66
CA LEU A 48 -1.18 10.84 -10.53
C LEU A 48 0.06 11.74 -10.48
N SER A 49 -0.13 13.06 -10.62
CA SER A 49 0.98 14.02 -10.65
C SER A 49 2.05 13.66 -11.71
N GLY A 50 1.63 13.13 -12.86
CA GLY A 50 2.53 12.72 -13.95
C GLY A 50 3.34 11.44 -13.70
N ARG A 51 3.04 10.68 -12.63
CA ARG A 51 3.70 9.41 -12.30
C ARG A 51 2.67 8.30 -12.09
N TYR A 52 3.09 7.05 -12.30
CA TYR A 52 2.23 5.87 -12.19
C TYR A 52 2.48 5.02 -10.93
N TYR A 53 3.61 5.21 -10.24
CA TYR A 53 3.91 4.54 -8.96
C TYR A 53 3.74 3.01 -8.95
N LYS A 54 4.08 2.32 -10.05
CA LYS A 54 3.83 0.89 -10.27
C LYS A 54 4.23 -0.02 -9.11
N THR A 55 5.44 0.17 -8.56
CA THR A 55 5.95 -0.66 -7.45
C THR A 55 5.16 -0.48 -6.17
N ALA A 56 4.84 0.76 -5.80
CA ALA A 56 4.02 1.05 -4.62
C ALA A 56 2.59 0.53 -4.79
N CYS A 57 1.99 0.69 -5.97
CA CYS A 57 0.62 0.24 -6.22
C CYS A 57 0.48 -1.29 -6.11
N ARG A 58 1.45 -2.07 -6.62
CA ARG A 58 1.44 -3.54 -6.48
C ARG A 58 1.51 -4.00 -5.02
N GLU A 59 2.42 -3.41 -4.25
CA GLU A 59 2.58 -3.74 -2.82
C GLU A 59 1.31 -3.37 -2.03
N ILE A 60 0.74 -2.20 -2.29
CA ILE A 60 -0.49 -1.75 -1.63
C ILE A 60 -1.69 -2.60 -2.04
N LEU A 61 -1.80 -3.00 -3.31
CA LEU A 61 -2.86 -3.88 -3.80
C LEU A 61 -2.82 -5.23 -3.07
N SER A 62 -1.64 -5.83 -2.93
CA SER A 62 -1.46 -7.08 -2.18
C SER A 62 -1.88 -6.92 -0.71
N VAL A 63 -1.53 -5.80 -0.06
CA VAL A 63 -1.95 -5.52 1.33
C VAL A 63 -3.46 -5.32 1.43
N LEU A 64 -4.09 -4.70 0.43
CA LEU A 64 -5.55 -4.50 0.38
C LEU A 64 -6.31 -5.81 0.18
N GLU A 65 -5.85 -6.68 -0.72
CA GLU A 65 -6.44 -8.02 -0.94
C GLU A 65 -6.36 -8.89 0.33
N ASN A 66 -5.23 -8.85 1.03
CA ASN A 66 -5.10 -9.52 2.32
C ASN A 66 -6.08 -8.96 3.39
N ALA A 67 -6.32 -7.64 3.38
CA ALA A 67 -7.30 -7.03 4.29
C ALA A 67 -8.73 -7.48 3.99
N GLU A 68 -9.09 -7.62 2.72
CA GLU A 68 -10.41 -8.13 2.32
C GLU A 68 -10.60 -9.60 2.68
N ALA A 69 -9.62 -10.45 2.39
CA ALA A 69 -9.67 -11.87 2.77
C ALA A 69 -9.82 -12.04 4.30
N ASN A 70 -9.14 -11.20 5.07
CA ASN A 70 -9.30 -11.14 6.53
C ASN A 70 -10.70 -10.68 6.94
N ALA A 71 -11.27 -9.70 6.22
CA ALA A 71 -12.61 -9.19 6.49
C ALA A 71 -13.68 -10.26 6.21
N GLU A 72 -13.58 -10.97 5.08
CA GLU A 72 -14.45 -12.09 4.73
C GLU A 72 -14.37 -13.22 5.77
N SER A 73 -13.15 -13.55 6.22
CA SER A 73 -12.92 -14.54 7.28
C SER A 73 -13.57 -14.14 8.61
N MET A 74 -13.70 -12.84 8.88
CA MET A 74 -14.41 -12.29 10.06
C MET A 74 -15.93 -12.14 9.84
N GLY A 75 -16.45 -12.48 8.65
CA GLY A 75 -17.85 -12.38 8.29
C GLY A 75 -18.35 -10.95 8.06
N LEU A 76 -17.47 -10.02 7.65
CA LEU A 76 -17.84 -8.68 7.20
C LEU A 76 -18.38 -8.73 5.76
N SER A 77 -19.34 -7.87 5.42
CA SER A 77 -19.85 -7.82 4.04
C SER A 77 -18.86 -7.15 3.08
N ALA A 78 -18.49 -7.84 1.99
CA ALA A 78 -17.48 -7.36 1.04
C ALA A 78 -17.88 -6.04 0.35
N ASP A 79 -19.18 -5.87 0.08
CA ASP A 79 -19.70 -4.71 -0.67
C ASP A 79 -19.66 -3.39 0.12
N LYS A 80 -19.60 -3.47 1.46
CA LYS A 80 -19.64 -2.31 2.36
C LYS A 80 -18.31 -2.02 3.04
N LEU A 81 -17.21 -2.59 2.51
CA LEU A 81 -15.88 -2.35 3.04
C LEU A 81 -15.35 -0.98 2.64
N PHE A 82 -14.94 -0.22 3.65
CA PHE A 82 -14.28 1.07 3.52
C PHE A 82 -12.87 1.04 4.12
N ILE A 83 -11.94 1.71 3.46
CA ILE A 83 -10.57 1.89 3.97
C ILE A 83 -10.60 3.02 5.00
N LYS A 84 -10.63 2.66 6.28
CA LYS A 84 -10.55 3.63 7.39
C LYS A 84 -9.18 4.26 7.48
N ASN A 85 -8.14 3.42 7.42
CA ASN A 85 -6.78 3.90 7.54
C ASN A 85 -5.86 3.17 6.57
N ALA A 86 -5.01 3.94 5.90
CA ALA A 86 -3.94 3.46 5.04
C ALA A 86 -2.72 4.30 5.36
N VAL A 87 -1.68 3.66 5.90
CA VAL A 87 -0.46 4.35 6.37
C VAL A 87 0.78 3.60 5.91
N ALA A 88 1.77 4.36 5.49
CA ALA A 88 3.11 3.87 5.21
C ALA A 88 4.09 4.45 6.24
N HIS A 89 4.76 3.55 6.97
CA HIS A 89 5.76 3.89 7.98
C HIS A 89 7.17 3.60 7.47
N LYS A 90 8.13 4.35 8.00
CA LYS A 90 9.55 4.06 7.78
C LYS A 90 9.91 2.79 8.55
N THR A 91 10.50 1.83 7.86
CA THR A 91 11.01 0.59 8.46
C THR A 91 12.54 0.61 8.50
N PHE A 92 13.14 -0.54 8.82
CA PHE A 92 14.59 -0.66 8.80
C PHE A 92 15.15 -0.28 7.43
N THR A 93 16.25 0.45 7.44
CA THR A 93 16.99 0.82 6.24
C THR A 93 18.39 0.29 6.40
N PHE A 94 18.86 -0.48 5.44
CA PHE A 94 20.25 -0.93 5.40
C PHE A 94 20.95 -0.37 4.17
N MET A 95 22.27 -0.30 4.24
CA MET A 95 23.11 0.10 3.12
C MET A 95 23.36 -1.14 2.24
N LEU A 96 23.04 -1.06 0.96
CA LEU A 96 23.40 -2.08 -0.01
C LEU A 96 24.93 -2.11 -0.20
N PRO A 97 25.50 -3.29 -0.47
CA PRO A 97 26.93 -3.42 -0.74
C PRO A 97 27.35 -2.52 -1.90
N LYS A 98 28.50 -1.87 -1.75
CA LYS A 98 29.06 -0.99 -2.78
C LYS A 98 29.79 -1.80 -3.84
N SER A 99 29.78 -1.33 -5.08
CA SER A 99 30.68 -1.83 -6.12
C SER A 99 32.07 -1.21 -5.96
N ARG A 100 33.10 -1.83 -6.58
CA ARG A 100 34.48 -1.32 -6.60
C ARG A 100 34.57 0.13 -7.11
N TRP A 101 33.66 0.54 -8.00
CA TRP A 101 33.67 1.84 -8.66
C TRP A 101 32.83 2.92 -7.94
N SER A 102 31.99 2.56 -6.97
CA SER A 102 31.14 3.55 -6.28
C SER A 102 31.74 3.97 -4.93
N HIS A 103 31.92 5.29 -4.76
CA HIS A 103 32.36 5.86 -3.48
C HIS A 103 31.26 5.91 -2.41
N ARG A 104 29.98 5.80 -2.77
CA ARG A 104 28.85 5.86 -1.84
C ARG A 104 27.95 4.62 -1.99
N GLY A 105 27.51 4.06 -0.87
CA GLY A 105 26.50 2.99 -0.86
C GLY A 105 25.08 3.52 -1.08
N LYS A 106 24.19 2.67 -1.58
CA LYS A 106 22.76 2.98 -1.74
C LYS A 106 21.98 2.49 -0.52
N ARG A 107 20.92 3.21 -0.12
CA ARG A 107 20.01 2.75 0.93
C ARG A 107 18.91 1.87 0.33
N SER A 108 18.51 0.82 1.03
CA SER A 108 17.34 0.04 0.66
C SER A 108 16.07 0.88 0.80
N LYS A 109 15.12 0.66 -0.11
CA LYS A 109 13.81 1.33 -0.10
C LYS A 109 12.77 0.34 0.37
N LEU A 110 12.68 0.23 1.69
CA LEU A 110 11.71 -0.60 2.38
C LEU A 110 10.72 0.28 3.12
N CYS A 111 9.47 -0.17 3.16
CA CYS A 111 8.41 0.48 3.92
C CYS A 111 7.59 -0.57 4.67
N LYS A 112 7.03 -0.13 5.80
CA LYS A 112 5.98 -0.88 6.50
C LYS A 112 4.63 -0.29 6.08
N LEU A 113 3.80 -1.10 5.45
CA LEU A 113 2.44 -0.74 5.05
C LEU A 113 1.47 -1.30 6.08
N GLU A 114 0.55 -0.47 6.56
CA GLU A 114 -0.56 -0.89 7.42
C GLU A 114 -1.88 -0.39 6.82
N MET A 115 -2.85 -1.29 6.72
CA MET A 115 -4.19 -0.98 6.26
C MET A 115 -5.23 -1.51 7.24
N ILE A 116 -6.25 -0.70 7.49
CA ILE A 116 -7.39 -1.04 8.33
C ILE A 116 -8.63 -0.78 7.50
N VAL A 117 -9.43 -1.84 7.32
CA VAL A 117 -10.74 -1.77 6.66
C VAL A 117 -11.83 -1.91 7.71
N GLU A 118 -12.92 -1.18 7.53
CA GLU A 118 -14.11 -1.27 8.38
C GLU A 118 -15.36 -1.42 7.51
N GLU A 119 -16.37 -2.08 8.04
CA GLU A 119 -17.70 -2.08 7.42
C GLU A 119 -18.41 -0.78 7.78
N ARG A 120 -18.96 -0.11 6.76
CA ARG A 120 -19.66 1.17 6.91
C ARG A 120 -21.06 1.13 6.33
#